data_AF-A0A3C0TBW9-F1
#
_entry.id   AF-A0A3C0TBW9-F1
#
_cell.length_a   1.000
_cell.length_b   1.000
_cell.length_c   1.000
_cell.angle_alpha   90.00
_cell.angle_beta   90.00
_cell.angle_gamma   90.00
#
_symmetry.space_group_name_H-M   'P 1'
#
loop_
_entity.id
_entity.type
_entity.pdbx_description
1 polymer ?
#
loop_
_entity_poly.entity_id
_entity_poly.type
_entity_poly.pdbx_seq_one_letter_code
_entity_poly.pdbx_strand_id
1 'polypeptide(L)'
;MPKTVAIRRDIYVADSDKDARHVRQIVEDNGYRGFDPDALVIGDVSSVADTFNSIGELGYTDIIVRNLHSVGEKAVASTERLISVREKLGLTTN
;
A
#
# COMPACT_ATOMS: atom_id res chain seq x y z
N MET A 1 -17.80 6.16 -21.30
CA MET A 1 -16.57 5.63 -20.68
C MET A 1 -16.79 5.56 -19.17
N PRO A 2 -16.38 4.48 -18.48
CA PRO A 2 -16.40 4.46 -17.02
C PRO A 2 -15.52 5.60 -16.49
N LYS A 3 -16.02 6.36 -15.52
CA LYS A 3 -15.29 7.46 -14.89
C LYS A 3 -14.34 6.99 -13.77
N THR A 4 -14.50 5.72 -13.37
CA THR A 4 -13.79 5.08 -12.27
C THR A 4 -13.31 3.73 -12.75
N VAL A 5 -12.00 3.51 -12.69
CA VAL A 5 -11.32 2.24 -12.96
C VAL A 5 -10.54 1.89 -11.69
N ALA A 6 -11.17 1.13 -10.81
CA ALA A 6 -10.62 0.83 -9.49
C ALA A 6 -9.81 -0.46 -9.47
N ILE A 7 -8.73 -0.47 -8.68
CA ILE A 7 -7.97 -1.67 -8.36
C ILE A 7 -7.88 -1.88 -6.85
N ARG A 8 -7.85 -3.14 -6.42
CA ARG A 8 -7.62 -3.47 -5.00
C ARG A 8 -6.15 -3.79 -4.76
N ARG A 9 -5.61 -3.26 -3.67
CA ARG A 9 -4.27 -3.62 -3.17
C ARG A 9 -4.31 -3.90 -1.67
N ASP A 10 -3.67 -4.99 -1.29
CA ASP A 10 -3.37 -5.27 0.10
C ASP A 10 -2.05 -4.56 0.42
N ILE A 11 -2.08 -3.71 1.45
CA ILE A 11 -1.03 -2.73 1.70
C ILE A 11 -0.53 -2.77 3.14
N TYR A 12 0.74 -2.39 3.31
CA TYR A 12 1.31 -1.96 4.58
C TYR A 12 2.30 -0.82 4.34
N VAL A 13 1.97 0.36 4.87
CA VAL A 13 2.86 1.53 4.91
C VAL A 13 3.67 1.44 6.20
N ALA A 14 4.90 0.95 6.05
CA ALA A 14 5.84 0.73 7.12
C ALA A 14 6.41 2.04 7.67
N ASP A 15 6.90 1.98 8.91
CA ASP A 15 7.57 3.12 9.54
C ASP A 15 8.97 3.38 8.97
N SER A 16 9.59 2.33 8.44
CA SER A 16 10.91 2.38 7.82
C SER A 16 11.03 1.26 6.79
N ASP A 17 12.02 1.41 5.93
CA ASP A 17 12.44 0.38 4.98
C ASP A 17 12.84 -0.95 5.68
N LYS A 18 13.42 -0.88 6.89
CA LYS A 18 13.69 -2.08 7.71
C LYS A 18 12.40 -2.80 8.13
N ASP A 19 11.39 -2.04 8.57
CA ASP A 19 10.08 -2.57 8.95
C ASP A 19 9.35 -3.17 7.72
N ALA A 20 9.42 -2.50 6.57
CA ALA A 20 8.87 -3.01 5.31
C ALA A 20 9.47 -4.36 4.92
N ARG A 21 10.81 -4.48 4.92
CA ARG A 21 11.49 -5.75 4.63
C ARG A 21 11.10 -6.86 5.60
N HIS A 22 11.00 -6.53 6.88
CA HIS A 22 10.61 -7.51 7.89
C HIS A 22 9.19 -8.04 7.65
N VAL A 23 8.24 -7.16 7.34
CA VAL A 23 6.85 -7.55 7.04
C VAL A 23 6.77 -8.35 5.73
N ARG A 24 7.55 -8.00 4.70
CA ARG A 24 7.64 -8.79 3.45
C ARG A 24 8.09 -10.22 3.74
N GLN A 25 9.16 -10.38 4.52
CA GLN A 25 9.65 -11.70 4.90
C GLN A 25 8.57 -12.53 5.63
N ILE A 26 7.86 -11.92 6.58
CA ILE A 26 6.77 -12.60 7.31
C ILE A 26 5.67 -13.07 6.35
N VAL A 27 5.31 -12.24 5.38
CA VAL A 27 4.28 -12.56 4.38
C VAL A 27 4.73 -13.68 3.46
N GLU A 28 5.98 -13.66 3.01
CA GLU A 28 6.59 -14.70 2.17
C GLU A 28 6.68 -16.04 2.90
N ASP A 29 7.19 -16.04 4.14
CA ASP A 29 7.40 -17.24 4.93
C ASP A 29 6.09 -17.95 5.30
N ASN A 30 5.04 -17.18 5.60
CA ASN A 30 3.77 -17.74 6.08
C ASN A 30 2.73 -17.93 4.96
N GLY A 31 2.99 -17.40 3.77
CA GLY A 31 2.03 -17.31 2.69
C GLY A 31 0.89 -16.35 3.01
N TYR A 32 0.71 -15.31 2.21
CA TYR A 32 -0.36 -14.35 2.44
C TYR A 32 -1.58 -14.62 1.56
N ARG A 33 -2.58 -15.30 2.13
CA ARG A 33 -3.90 -15.55 1.50
C ARG A 33 -3.83 -16.14 0.07
N GLY A 34 -2.75 -16.83 -0.28
CA GLY A 34 -2.53 -17.35 -1.64
C GLY A 34 -2.38 -16.27 -2.72
N PHE A 35 -2.07 -15.03 -2.32
CA PHE A 35 -1.74 -13.95 -3.26
C PHE A 35 -0.29 -14.07 -3.71
N ASP A 36 -0.06 -13.64 -4.95
CA ASP A 36 1.28 -13.33 -5.45
C ASP A 36 1.92 -12.25 -4.55
N PRO A 37 3.10 -12.49 -3.94
CA PRO A 37 3.80 -11.49 -3.14
C PRO A 37 4.04 -10.17 -3.88
N ASP A 38 4.21 -10.21 -5.20
CA ASP A 38 4.41 -9.02 -6.04
C ASP A 38 3.13 -8.20 -6.21
N ALA A 39 1.96 -8.77 -5.91
CA ALA A 39 0.69 -8.03 -5.90
C ALA A 39 0.47 -7.22 -4.61
N LEU A 40 1.30 -7.41 -3.58
CA LEU A 40 1.23 -6.70 -2.30
C LEU A 40 2.04 -5.42 -2.33
N VAL A 41 1.52 -4.36 -1.70
CA VAL A 41 2.20 -3.07 -1.62
C VAL A 41 2.72 -2.88 -0.20
N ILE A 42 3.96 -3.29 0.04
CA ILE A 42 4.62 -3.18 1.34
C ILE A 42 5.84 -2.28 1.22
N GLY A 43 5.83 -1.13 1.89
CA GLY A 43 6.90 -0.16 1.72
C GLY A 43 6.81 0.97 2.72
N ASP A 44 7.83 1.80 2.76
CA ASP A 44 7.74 3.11 3.41
C ASP A 44 6.84 4.06 2.59
N VAL A 45 6.64 5.28 3.10
CA VAL A 45 5.79 6.29 2.43
C VAL A 45 6.23 6.57 0.98
N SER A 46 7.54 6.62 0.71
CA SER A 46 8.04 6.93 -0.64
C SER A 46 7.79 5.80 -1.62
N SER A 47 8.20 4.58 -1.27
CA SER A 47 8.03 3.40 -2.13
C SER A 47 6.56 3.05 -2.40
N VAL A 48 5.68 3.26 -1.42
CA VAL A 48 4.23 3.09 -1.61
C VAL A 48 3.68 4.18 -2.55
N ALA A 49 4.12 5.43 -2.42
CA ALA A 49 3.73 6.51 -3.34
C ALA A 49 4.18 6.22 -4.77
N ASP A 50 5.42 5.77 -4.98
CA ASP A 50 5.93 5.40 -6.30
C ASP A 50 5.09 4.27 -6.93
N THR A 51 4.76 3.25 -6.14
CA THR A 51 3.90 2.14 -6.58
C THR A 51 2.51 2.62 -6.98
N PHE A 52 1.91 3.52 -6.18
CA PHE A 52 0.59 4.09 -6.49
C PHE A 52 0.63 5.00 -7.72
N ASN A 53 1.71 5.75 -7.93
CA ASN A 53 1.90 6.53 -9.15
C ASN A 53 1.98 5.64 -10.39
N SER A 54 2.76 4.55 -10.35
CA SER A 54 2.82 3.57 -11.45
C SER A 54 1.46 2.91 -11.72
N ILE A 55 0.65 2.64 -10.70
CA ILE A 55 -0.72 2.15 -10.88
C ILE A 55 -1.59 3.19 -11.62
N GLY A 56 -1.42 4.48 -11.29
CA GLY A 56 -2.08 5.58 -12.00
C GLY A 56 -1.66 5.68 -13.46
N GLU A 57 -0.36 5.51 -13.76
CA GLU A 57 0.19 5.48 -15.12
C GLU A 57 -0.37 4.33 -15.97
N LEU A 58 -0.77 3.22 -15.34
CA LEU A 58 -1.47 2.11 -16.00
C LEU A 58 -2.96 2.40 -16.28
N GLY A 59 -3.47 3.56 -15.86
CA GLY A 59 -4.83 4.02 -16.14
C GLY A 59 -5.86 3.71 -15.06
N TYR A 60 -5.43 3.22 -13.88
CA TYR A 60 -6.33 3.10 -12.73
C TYR A 60 -6.55 4.46 -12.08
N THR A 61 -7.82 4.78 -11.79
CA THR A 61 -8.20 6.07 -11.20
C THR A 61 -8.29 6.00 -9.68
N ASP A 62 -8.52 4.80 -9.14
CA ASP A 62 -8.80 4.60 -7.72
C ASP A 62 -8.09 3.34 -7.20
N ILE A 63 -7.51 3.45 -6.01
CA ILE A 63 -6.89 2.32 -5.31
C ILE A 63 -7.70 2.05 -4.04
N ILE A 64 -8.42 0.95 -4.03
CA ILE A 64 -9.10 0.43 -2.85
C ILE A 64 -8.07 -0.32 -2.02
N VAL A 65 -7.73 0.23 -0.86
CA VAL A 65 -6.72 -0.35 0.04
C VAL A 65 -7.34 -1.29 1.06
N ARG A 66 -6.62 -2.37 1.38
CA ARG A 66 -6.90 -3.24 2.52
C ARG A 66 -5.60 -3.42 3.31
N ASN A 67 -5.64 -3.13 4.61
CA ASN A 67 -4.44 -3.35 5.43
C ASN A 67 -4.17 -4.85 5.58
N LEU A 68 -2.91 -5.25 5.40
CA LEU A 68 -2.51 -6.65 5.53
C LEU A 68 -2.00 -7.05 6.91
N HIS A 69 -1.61 -6.08 7.74
CA HIS A 69 -1.02 -6.39 9.04
C HIS A 69 -2.08 -6.93 10.00
N SER A 70 -1.78 -8.07 10.63
CA SER A 70 -2.68 -8.73 11.61
C SER A 70 -2.72 -8.05 12.98
N VAL A 71 -1.86 -7.07 13.24
CA VAL A 71 -1.74 -6.37 14.52
C VAL A 71 -2.46 -5.04 14.37
N GLY A 72 -3.48 -4.80 15.19
CA GLY A 72 -4.37 -3.64 15.07
C GLY A 72 -3.64 -2.30 15.06
N GLU A 73 -2.71 -2.10 16.00
CA GLU A 73 -1.92 -0.87 16.11
C GLU A 73 -1.08 -0.60 14.85
N LYS A 74 -0.50 -1.65 14.26
CA LYS A 74 0.28 -1.54 13.03
C LYS A 74 -0.60 -1.24 11.83
N ALA A 75 -1.79 -1.83 11.76
CA ALA A 75 -2.75 -1.54 10.70
C ALA A 75 -3.26 -0.09 10.78
N VAL A 76 -3.56 0.41 11.98
CA VAL A 76 -3.94 1.82 12.19
C VAL A 76 -2.80 2.76 11.79
N ALA A 77 -1.59 2.55 12.31
CA ALA A 77 -0.45 3.39 11.99
C ALA A 77 -0.10 3.39 10.49
N SER A 78 -0.21 2.23 9.81
CA SER A 78 -0.07 2.16 8.36
C SER A 78 -1.18 2.91 7.61
N THR A 79 -2.38 2.98 8.17
CA THR A 79 -3.51 3.72 7.57
C THR A 79 -3.30 5.22 7.72
N GLU A 80 -2.81 5.68 8.88
CA GLU A 80 -2.44 7.08 9.12
C GLU A 80 -1.33 7.55 8.17
N ARG A 81 -0.30 6.73 7.94
CA ARG A 81 0.79 7.04 7.01
C ARG A 81 0.34 7.19 5.54
N LEU A 82 -0.86 6.73 5.18
CA LEU A 82 -1.42 7.01 3.85
C LEU A 82 -1.66 8.51 3.61
N ILE A 83 -1.80 9.33 4.67
CA ILE A 83 -1.86 10.79 4.55
C ILE A 83 -0.58 11.30 3.86
N SER A 84 0.59 10.89 4.36
CA SER A 84 1.87 11.29 3.78
C SER A 84 2.10 10.71 2.37
N VAL A 85 1.53 9.53 2.08
CA VAL A 85 1.53 8.98 0.71
C VAL A 85 0.73 9.88 -0.23
N ARG A 86 -0.46 10.32 0.19
CA ARG A 86 -1.30 11.25 -0.58
C ARG A 86 -0.60 12.59 -0.81
N GLU A 87 0.04 13.13 0.23
CA GLU A 87 0.84 14.36 0.12
C GLU A 87 1.95 14.23 -0.93
N LYS A 88 2.69 13.10 -0.94
CA LYS A 88 3.72 12.82 -1.97
C LYS A 88 3.14 12.73 -3.38
N LEU A 89 1.92 12.23 -3.52
CA LEU A 89 1.21 12.17 -4.80
C LEU A 89 0.60 13.52 -5.22
N GLY A 90 0.77 14.58 -4.42
CA GLY A 90 0.14 15.88 -4.68
C GLY A 90 -1.38 15.89 -4.46
N LEU A 91 -1.92 14.90 -3.75
CA LEU A 91 -3.34 14.74 -3.46
C LEU A 91 -3.64 15.35 -2.08
N THR A 92 -3.71 16.68 -1.99
CA THR A 92 -4.05 17.35 -0.72
C THR A 92 -5.47 17.01 -0.26
N THR A 93 -5.63 16.79 1.04
CA THR A 93 -6.91 16.64 1.71
C THR A 93 -7.55 18.03 1.83
N ASN A 94 -8.70 18.24 1.18
CA ASN A 94 -9.54 19.43 1.43
C ASN A 94 -10.13 19.40 2.85
#